data_AF-A0A9E1X4I8-F1
#
_entry.id   AF-A0A9E1X4I8-F1
#
_cell.length_a   1.000
_cell.length_b   1.000
_cell.length_c   1.000
_cell.angle_alpha   90.00
_cell.angle_beta   90.00
_cell.angle_gamma   90.00
#
_symmetry.space_group_name_H-M   'P 1'
#
loop_
_entity.id
_entity.type
_entity.pdbx_description
1 polymer ?
#
loop_
_entity_poly.entity_id
_entity_poly.type
_entity_poly.pdbx_seq_one_letter_code
_entity_poly.pdbx_strand_id
1 'polypeptide(L)'
;MTKEAEKLLEVALLEAQEDAADESPYVTEQFRSPRHTFDKDAFTAAHPRLAARYTIERDTLNRRFSLSGLQSHVLDVLEDNPVLGRHLADVRESVNDGNSASVLHRQFLELLALRGPLDWEKELLEASLQAACQEYEKIAGVCTWTRTSVTTLALDTATLKAERPDLHTRFLQEGLGTRAVSVNRHLGYRLPESSH
;
A
#
# COMPACT_ATOMS: atom_id res chain seq x y z
N MET A 1 13.46 -4.61 -1.39
CA MET A 1 14.06 -4.25 -2.69
C MET A 1 13.38 -3.03 -3.30
N THR A 2 12.38 -3.12 -4.18
CA THR A 2 11.84 -1.92 -4.86
C THR A 2 11.11 -0.93 -3.93
N LYS A 3 10.23 -1.40 -3.04
CA LYS A 3 9.56 -0.55 -2.04
C LYS A 3 10.53 0.11 -1.05
N GLU A 4 11.67 -0.52 -0.82
CA GLU A 4 12.71 0.00 0.06
C GLU A 4 13.48 1.11 -0.64
N ALA A 5 13.84 0.92 -1.92
CA ALA A 5 14.44 1.96 -2.74
C ALA A 5 13.50 3.16 -2.94
N GLU A 6 12.20 2.95 -3.13
CA GLU A 6 11.21 4.05 -3.16
C GLU A 6 11.22 4.84 -1.85
N LYS A 7 11.25 4.16 -0.71
CA LYS A 7 11.29 4.83 0.59
C LYS A 7 12.60 5.60 0.80
N LEU A 8 13.73 5.04 0.35
CA LEU A 8 15.02 5.74 0.39
C LEU A 8 15.00 7.01 -0.46
N LEU A 9 14.47 6.92 -1.69
CA LEU A 9 14.32 8.07 -2.57
C LEU A 9 13.34 9.12 -2.02
N GLU A 10 12.23 8.70 -1.41
CA GLU A 10 11.27 9.62 -0.78
C GLU A 10 11.92 10.42 0.36
N VAL A 11 12.68 9.75 1.23
CA VAL A 11 13.40 10.41 2.33
C VAL A 11 14.47 11.35 1.79
N ALA A 12 15.30 10.90 0.86
CA ALA A 12 16.36 11.73 0.29
C ALA A 12 15.81 12.94 -0.48
N LEU A 13 14.66 12.80 -1.15
CA LEU A 13 13.98 13.90 -1.83
C LEU A 13 13.39 14.92 -0.85
N LEU A 14 12.90 14.48 0.31
CA LEU A 14 12.46 15.39 1.38
C LEU A 14 13.64 16.17 1.96
N GLU A 15 14.74 15.49 2.27
CA GLU A 15 15.96 16.13 2.81
C GLU A 15 16.51 17.15 1.81
N ALA A 16 16.63 16.78 0.53
CA ALA A 16 17.07 17.69 -0.53
C ALA A 16 16.10 18.86 -0.78
N GLN A 17 14.84 18.75 -0.37
CA GLN A 17 13.87 19.85 -0.41
C GLN A 17 13.98 20.77 0.80
N GLU A 18 14.25 20.25 2.01
CA GLU A 18 14.46 21.08 3.21
C GLU A 18 15.71 21.97 3.06
N ASP A 19 16.72 21.51 2.33
CA ASP A 19 17.93 22.28 2.01
C ASP A 19 17.73 23.30 0.86
N ALA A 20 16.68 23.16 0.06
CA ALA A 20 16.37 24.06 -1.05
C ALA A 20 15.58 25.29 -0.57
N ALA A 21 16.02 26.49 -0.96
CA ALA A 21 15.37 27.74 -0.57
C ALA A 21 13.96 27.95 -1.16
N ASP A 22 13.55 27.13 -2.15
CA ASP A 22 12.29 27.24 -2.89
C ASP A 22 11.47 25.93 -2.81
N GLU A 23 10.15 26.05 -3.00
CA GLU A 23 9.23 24.90 -3.13
C GLU A 23 9.65 24.00 -4.31
N SER A 24 10.23 22.85 -3.98
CA SER A 24 10.61 21.83 -4.95
C SER A 24 9.36 21.19 -5.59
N PRO A 25 9.28 21.08 -6.92
CA PRO A 25 8.15 20.43 -7.59
C PRO A 25 8.15 18.90 -7.40
N TYR A 26 9.17 18.31 -6.77
CA TYR A 26 9.36 16.86 -6.71
C TYR A 26 8.52 16.16 -5.66
N VAL A 27 8.26 16.83 -4.53
CA VAL A 27 7.53 16.24 -3.41
C VAL A 27 6.39 17.16 -3.00
N THR A 28 5.26 16.55 -2.63
CA THR A 28 4.11 17.26 -2.08
C THR A 28 3.84 16.73 -0.69
N GLU A 29 3.72 17.66 0.25
CA GLU A 29 3.37 17.35 1.63
C GLU A 29 1.93 17.74 1.90
N GLN A 30 1.21 16.84 2.56
CA GLN A 30 -0.17 17.07 2.98
C GLN A 30 -0.32 16.68 4.44
N PHE A 31 -0.67 17.66 5.27
CA PHE A 31 -1.12 17.37 6.62
C PHE A 31 -2.56 16.86 6.58
N ARG A 32 -2.77 15.63 7.07
CA ARG A 32 -4.10 15.05 7.20
C ARG A 32 -4.59 15.25 8.61
N SER A 33 -5.73 15.93 8.75
CA SER A 33 -6.38 16.14 10.04
C SER A 33 -6.63 14.80 10.75
N PRO A 34 -6.56 14.81 12.10
CA PRO A 34 -6.99 13.69 12.94
C PRO A 34 -8.28 13.04 12.46
N ARG A 35 -8.27 11.71 12.34
CA ARG A 35 -9.50 10.95 12.06
C ARG A 35 -10.15 10.55 13.37
N HIS A 36 -11.44 10.84 13.51
CA HIS A 36 -12.23 10.28 14.60
C HIS A 36 -12.64 8.86 14.26
N THR A 37 -12.21 7.91 15.09
CA THR A 37 -12.57 6.49 14.96
C THR A 37 -13.38 6.09 16.17
N PHE A 38 -14.46 5.35 15.96
CA PHE A 38 -15.29 4.83 17.05
C PHE A 38 -14.58 3.66 17.74
N ASP A 39 -14.36 3.77 19.04
CA ASP A 39 -13.79 2.70 19.85
C ASP A 39 -14.85 1.66 20.19
N LYS A 40 -14.84 0.58 19.40
CA LYS A 40 -15.79 -0.54 19.55
C LYS A 40 -15.56 -1.32 20.83
N ASP A 41 -14.32 -1.44 21.27
CA ASP A 41 -13.94 -2.28 22.41
C ASP A 41 -14.34 -1.57 23.71
N ALA A 42 -14.03 -0.28 23.83
CA ALA A 42 -14.48 0.54 24.96
C ALA A 42 -16.02 0.62 25.04
N PHE A 43 -16.70 0.76 23.90
CA PHE A 43 -18.17 0.75 23.88
C PHE A 43 -18.76 -0.59 24.33
N THR A 44 -18.17 -1.70 23.85
CA THR A 44 -18.65 -3.05 24.20
C THR A 44 -18.43 -3.34 25.68
N ALA A 45 -17.31 -2.90 26.25
CA ALA A 45 -17.02 -3.02 27.68
C ALA A 45 -17.97 -2.18 28.55
N ALA A 46 -18.24 -0.92 28.15
CA ALA A 46 -19.09 -0.01 28.92
C ALA A 46 -20.59 -0.30 28.78
N HIS A 47 -21.04 -0.79 27.63
CA HIS A 47 -22.44 -1.05 27.33
C HIS A 47 -22.69 -2.41 26.66
N PRO A 48 -22.43 -3.55 27.35
CA PRO A 48 -22.53 -4.89 26.75
C PRO A 48 -23.91 -5.20 26.16
N ARG A 49 -24.98 -4.74 26.85
CA ARG A 49 -26.37 -4.95 26.40
C ARG A 49 -26.73 -4.17 25.14
N LEU A 50 -26.21 -2.94 25.00
CA LEU A 50 -26.43 -2.13 23.81
C LEU A 50 -25.57 -2.64 22.65
N ALA A 51 -24.32 -3.03 22.92
CA ALA A 51 -23.47 -3.66 21.94
C ALA A 51 -24.13 -4.92 21.35
N ALA A 52 -24.72 -5.79 22.17
CA ALA A 52 -25.46 -6.96 21.69
C ALA A 52 -26.65 -6.58 20.79
N ARG A 53 -27.40 -5.51 21.12
CA ARG A 53 -28.55 -5.05 20.32
C ARG A 53 -28.14 -4.50 18.94
N TYR A 54 -27.00 -3.82 18.86
CA TYR A 54 -26.50 -3.24 17.61
C TYR A 54 -25.49 -4.15 16.90
N THR A 55 -25.26 -5.36 17.39
CA THR A 55 -24.45 -6.35 16.70
C THR A 55 -25.31 -7.01 15.63
N ILE A 56 -24.86 -6.88 14.38
CA ILE A 56 -25.53 -7.48 13.22
C ILE A 56 -24.62 -8.55 12.62
N GLU A 57 -25.24 -9.53 11.99
CA GLU A 57 -24.54 -10.45 11.11
C GLU A 57 -24.19 -9.72 9.81
N ARG A 58 -22.91 -9.78 9.43
CA ARG A 58 -22.41 -9.32 8.15
C ARG A 58 -21.82 -10.48 7.39
N ASP A 59 -22.43 -10.78 6.26
CA ASP A 59 -21.87 -11.69 5.28
C ASP A 59 -20.78 -10.99 4.50
N THR A 60 -19.57 -11.56 4.57
CA THR A 60 -18.43 -11.12 3.78
C THR A 60 -17.98 -12.28 2.92
N LEU A 61 -17.66 -12.01 1.66
CA LEU A 61 -17.08 -13.04 0.81
C LEU A 61 -15.58 -13.07 1.06
N ASN A 62 -15.07 -14.16 1.62
CA ASN A 62 -13.63 -14.38 1.64
C ASN A 62 -13.18 -14.58 0.19
N ARG A 63 -12.24 -13.74 -0.28
CA ARG A 63 -11.69 -13.80 -1.64
C ARG A 63 -10.17 -13.87 -1.63
N ARG A 64 -9.58 -14.31 -0.51
CA ARG A 64 -8.13 -14.29 -0.34
C ARG A 64 -7.48 -15.29 -1.29
N PHE A 65 -6.75 -14.77 -2.27
CA PHE A 65 -5.82 -15.54 -3.08
C PHE A 65 -4.46 -15.60 -2.37
N SER A 66 -3.82 -16.77 -2.39
CA SER A 66 -2.49 -16.96 -1.83
C SER A 66 -1.69 -17.96 -2.65
N LEU A 67 -0.40 -17.69 -2.81
CA LEU A 67 0.54 -18.57 -3.50
C LEU A 67 1.21 -19.48 -2.48
N SER A 68 1.25 -20.78 -2.76
CA SER A 68 1.72 -21.81 -1.81
C SER A 68 3.12 -22.34 -2.14
N GLY A 69 3.62 -22.13 -3.37
CA GLY A 69 4.87 -22.72 -3.87
C GLY A 69 6.09 -21.79 -3.97
N LEU A 70 5.97 -20.51 -3.64
CA LEU A 70 7.03 -19.52 -3.87
C LEU A 70 8.17 -19.53 -2.84
N GLN A 71 8.09 -20.34 -1.78
CA GLN A 71 9.09 -20.29 -0.70
C GLN A 71 10.45 -20.93 -1.04
N SER A 72 10.55 -21.68 -2.13
CA SER A 72 11.79 -22.38 -2.51
C SER A 72 12.57 -21.75 -3.67
N HIS A 73 12.02 -20.73 -4.35
CA HIS A 73 12.78 -20.01 -5.36
C HIS A 73 13.65 -18.95 -4.68
N VAL A 74 14.96 -19.17 -4.71
CA VAL A 74 15.93 -18.10 -4.42
C VAL A 74 15.78 -17.08 -5.54
N LEU A 75 15.16 -15.95 -5.21
CA LEU A 75 15.03 -14.81 -6.13
C LEU A 75 16.39 -14.11 -6.16
N ASP A 76 17.15 -14.30 -7.23
CA ASP A 76 18.31 -13.46 -7.50
C ASP A 76 17.91 -12.36 -8.47
N VAL A 77 17.53 -11.21 -7.92
CA VAL A 77 17.14 -10.03 -8.71
C VAL A 77 18.26 -9.60 -9.67
N LEU A 78 19.53 -9.84 -9.35
CA LEU A 78 20.65 -9.48 -10.22
C LEU A 78 20.74 -10.42 -11.44
N GLU A 79 20.37 -11.69 -11.27
CA GLU A 79 20.31 -12.68 -12.35
C GLU A 79 19.02 -12.51 -13.17
N ASP A 80 17.88 -12.41 -12.50
CA ASP A 80 16.55 -12.38 -13.10
C ASP A 80 16.23 -11.03 -13.79
N ASN A 81 16.73 -9.93 -13.24
CA ASN A 81 16.54 -8.60 -13.79
C ASN A 81 17.77 -7.69 -13.54
N PRO A 82 18.85 -7.88 -14.32
CA PRO A 82 20.10 -7.15 -14.12
C PRO A 82 19.95 -5.63 -14.28
N VAL A 83 18.98 -5.17 -15.08
CA VAL A 83 18.69 -3.74 -15.25
C VAL A 83 18.13 -3.15 -13.96
N LEU A 84 17.12 -3.80 -13.37
CA LEU A 84 16.58 -3.39 -12.07
C LEU A 84 17.64 -3.49 -10.97
N GLY A 85 18.44 -4.55 -10.97
CA GLY A 85 19.54 -4.73 -10.03
C GLY A 85 20.55 -3.59 -10.05
N ARG A 86 21.00 -3.18 -11.24
CA ARG A 86 21.90 -2.02 -11.42
C ARG A 86 21.24 -0.73 -10.97
N HIS A 87 20.00 -0.48 -11.40
CA HIS A 87 19.25 0.72 -11.01
C HIS A 87 19.11 0.86 -9.48
N LEU A 88 18.86 -0.25 -8.78
CA LEU A 88 18.79 -0.26 -7.31
C LEU A 88 20.14 0.05 -6.65
N ALA A 89 21.26 -0.33 -7.28
CA ALA A 89 22.59 0.04 -6.81
C ALA A 89 22.87 1.53 -7.05
N ASP A 90 22.55 2.04 -8.24
CA ASP A 90 22.73 3.46 -8.61
C ASP A 90 21.91 4.39 -7.71
N VAL A 91 20.68 3.98 -7.34
CA VAL A 91 19.85 4.69 -6.36
C VAL A 91 20.54 4.77 -5.01
N ARG A 92 21.12 3.68 -4.52
CA ARG A 92 21.81 3.65 -3.22
C ARG A 92 23.03 4.55 -3.22
N GLU A 93 23.83 4.52 -4.29
CA GLU A 93 24.98 5.40 -4.47
C GLU A 93 24.54 6.87 -4.50
N SER A 94 23.52 7.19 -5.31
CA SER A 94 23.04 8.56 -5.46
C SER A 94 22.47 9.17 -4.17
N VAL A 95 21.78 8.35 -3.36
CA VAL A 95 21.31 8.78 -2.04
C VAL A 95 22.50 9.00 -1.09
N ASN A 96 23.48 8.12 -1.08
CA ASN A 96 24.66 8.25 -0.21
C ASN A 96 25.53 9.45 -0.57
N ASP A 97 25.64 9.76 -1.86
CA ASP A 97 26.43 10.90 -2.37
C ASP A 97 25.73 12.24 -2.19
N GLY A 98 24.47 12.25 -1.75
CA GLY A 98 23.69 13.48 -1.59
C GLY A 98 23.37 14.16 -2.92
N ASN A 99 23.03 13.36 -3.95
CA ASN A 99 22.72 13.90 -5.27
C ASN A 99 21.53 14.87 -5.24
N SER A 100 21.52 15.83 -6.16
CA SER A 100 20.46 16.84 -6.25
C SER A 100 19.07 16.22 -6.38
N ALA A 101 18.04 16.93 -5.88
CA ALA A 101 16.66 16.48 -5.92
C ALA A 101 16.17 16.12 -7.35
N SER A 102 16.67 16.79 -8.38
CA SER A 102 16.32 16.47 -9.77
C SER A 102 16.85 15.11 -10.25
N VAL A 103 18.02 14.70 -9.78
CA VAL A 103 18.63 13.39 -10.09
C VAL A 103 17.88 12.30 -9.35
N LEU A 104 17.63 12.49 -8.04
CA LEU A 104 16.86 11.56 -7.21
C LEU A 104 15.44 11.37 -7.76
N HIS A 105 14.79 12.44 -8.21
CA HIS A 105 13.46 12.37 -8.79
C HIS A 105 13.44 11.59 -10.10
N ARG A 106 14.43 11.80 -10.98
CA ARG A 106 14.56 11.01 -12.21
C ARG A 106 14.70 9.53 -11.91
N GLN A 107 15.57 9.17 -10.96
CA GLN A 107 15.76 7.78 -10.55
C GLN A 107 14.50 7.16 -9.94
N PHE A 108 13.69 7.95 -9.25
CA PHE A 108 12.37 7.53 -8.80
C PHE A 108 11.44 7.20 -9.97
N LEU A 109 11.38 8.05 -11.01
CA LEU A 109 10.58 7.78 -12.20
C LEU A 109 11.08 6.55 -12.97
N GLU A 110 12.39 6.37 -13.10
CA GLU A 110 13.01 5.20 -13.73
C GLU A 110 12.68 3.92 -12.96
N LEU A 111 12.71 3.96 -11.62
CA LEU A 111 12.31 2.83 -10.78
C LEU A 111 10.84 2.45 -11.01
N LEU A 112 9.95 3.45 -11.13
CA LEU A 112 8.54 3.21 -11.46
C LEU A 112 8.38 2.60 -12.85
N ALA A 113 9.14 3.08 -13.84
CA ALA A 113 9.11 2.56 -15.21
C ALA A 113 9.60 1.11 -15.30
N LEU A 114 10.64 0.74 -14.53
CA LEU A 114 11.14 -0.63 -14.45
C LEU A 114 10.18 -1.56 -13.71
N ARG A 115 9.49 -1.07 -12.67
CA ARG A 115 8.55 -1.88 -11.88
C ARG A 115 7.21 -2.09 -12.58
N GLY A 116 6.70 -1.08 -13.28
CA GLY A 116 5.35 -1.11 -13.88
C GLY A 116 5.04 -2.37 -14.70
N PRO A 117 5.91 -2.77 -15.66
CA PRO A 117 5.72 -4.00 -16.43
C PRO A 117 5.70 -5.26 -15.57
N LEU A 118 6.55 -5.34 -14.54
CA LEU A 118 6.62 -6.49 -13.63
C LEU A 118 5.36 -6.60 -12.75
N ASP A 119 4.85 -5.46 -12.25
CA ASP A 119 3.61 -5.42 -11.49
C ASP A 119 2.42 -5.86 -12.38
N TRP A 120 2.37 -5.37 -13.62
CA TRP A 120 1.34 -5.77 -14.59
C TRP A 120 1.41 -7.25 -14.94
N GLU A 121 2.60 -7.78 -15.23
CA GLU A 121 2.79 -9.20 -15.53
C GLU A 121 2.40 -10.08 -14.34
N LYS A 122 2.79 -9.69 -13.13
CA LYS A 122 2.37 -10.37 -11.90
C LYS A 122 0.85 -10.39 -11.75
N GLU A 123 0.18 -9.26 -11.96
CA GLU A 123 -1.29 -9.17 -11.88
C GLU A 123 -1.96 -10.06 -12.94
N LEU A 124 -1.42 -10.09 -14.16
CA LEU A 124 -1.91 -10.94 -15.24
C LEU A 124 -1.76 -12.44 -14.92
N LEU A 125 -0.60 -12.83 -14.39
CA LEU A 125 -0.33 -14.21 -13.97
C LEU A 125 -1.21 -14.63 -12.79
N GLU A 126 -1.38 -13.74 -11.81
CA GLU A 126 -2.28 -13.97 -10.68
C GLU A 126 -3.74 -14.16 -11.15
N ALA A 127 -4.22 -13.29 -12.04
CA ALA A 127 -5.55 -13.43 -12.64
C ALA A 127 -5.71 -14.73 -13.44
N SER A 128 -4.67 -15.15 -14.16
CA SER A 128 -4.64 -16.41 -14.90
C SER A 128 -4.71 -17.62 -13.97
N LEU A 129 -4.01 -17.59 -12.83
CA LEU A 129 -4.09 -18.64 -11.81
C LEU A 129 -5.47 -18.67 -11.13
N GLN A 130 -6.05 -17.50 -10.84
CA GLN A 130 -7.41 -17.41 -10.32
C GLN A 130 -8.41 -18.02 -11.32
N ALA A 131 -8.32 -17.68 -12.60
CA ALA A 131 -9.16 -18.27 -13.64
C ALA A 131 -8.97 -19.80 -13.75
N ALA A 132 -7.73 -20.28 -13.63
CA ALA A 132 -7.41 -21.71 -13.67
C ALA A 132 -7.98 -22.48 -12.47
N CYS A 133 -8.10 -21.86 -11.29
CA CYS A 133 -8.77 -22.47 -10.14
C CYS A 133 -10.25 -22.78 -10.40
N GLN A 134 -10.92 -22.11 -11.35
CA GLN A 134 -12.33 -22.34 -11.72
C GLN A 134 -13.30 -22.41 -10.55
N GLU A 135 -13.79 -23.60 -10.15
CA GLU A 135 -14.65 -23.84 -8.97
C GLU A 135 -13.87 -24.43 -7.78
N TYR A 136 -12.63 -24.86 -8.02
CA TYR A 136 -11.76 -25.44 -7.01
C TYR A 136 -11.22 -24.35 -6.09
N GLU A 137 -11.00 -24.72 -4.83
CA GLU A 137 -10.45 -23.83 -3.80
C GLU A 137 -8.92 -23.74 -3.84
N LYS A 138 -8.24 -24.62 -4.58
CA LYS A 138 -6.78 -24.64 -4.69
C LYS A 138 -6.27 -25.40 -5.91
N ILE A 139 -5.07 -25.03 -6.33
CA ILE A 139 -4.19 -25.84 -7.18
C ILE A 139 -3.04 -26.31 -6.29
N ALA A 140 -2.96 -27.62 -6.03
CA ALA A 140 -2.01 -28.19 -5.08
C ALA A 140 -0.56 -27.78 -5.41
N GLY A 141 0.17 -27.27 -4.42
CA GLY A 141 1.54 -26.81 -4.58
C GLY A 141 1.71 -25.45 -5.27
N VAL A 142 0.63 -24.85 -5.81
CA VAL A 142 0.70 -23.61 -6.58
C VAL A 142 -0.01 -22.48 -5.84
N CYS A 143 -1.32 -22.58 -5.61
CA CYS A 143 -2.12 -21.51 -5.04
C CYS A 143 -3.37 -22.01 -4.30
N THR A 144 -3.92 -21.15 -3.44
CA THR A 144 -5.19 -21.34 -2.74
C THR A 144 -6.07 -20.10 -2.98
N TRP A 145 -7.32 -20.33 -3.35
CA TRP A 145 -8.33 -19.30 -3.59
C TRP A 145 -9.69 -19.70 -3.02
N THR A 146 -9.82 -19.56 -1.70
CA THR A 146 -11.06 -19.87 -0.98
C THR A 146 -12.10 -18.79 -1.23
N ARG A 147 -13.23 -19.16 -1.85
CA ARG A 147 -14.37 -18.28 -2.16
C ARG A 147 -15.58 -18.68 -1.32
N THR A 148 -15.46 -18.55 -0.01
CA THR A 148 -16.51 -18.90 0.94
C THR A 148 -17.14 -17.65 1.53
N SER A 149 -18.47 -17.67 1.66
CA SER A 149 -19.18 -16.67 2.45
C SER A 149 -18.86 -16.90 3.93
N VAL A 150 -18.37 -15.86 4.59
CA VAL A 150 -18.09 -15.84 6.02
C VAL A 150 -19.02 -14.84 6.67
N THR A 151 -19.94 -15.35 7.48
CA THR A 151 -20.79 -14.55 8.34
C THR A 151 -20.01 -14.16 9.58
N THR A 152 -19.86 -12.85 9.81
CA THR A 152 -19.18 -12.31 10.99
C THR A 152 -20.13 -11.40 11.75
N LEU A 153 -20.07 -11.46 13.09
CA LEU A 153 -20.78 -10.51 13.93
C LEU A 153 -20.00 -9.20 13.96
N ALA A 154 -20.66 -8.11 13.58
CA ALA A 154 -20.06 -6.78 13.56
C ALA A 154 -21.00 -5.77 14.21
N LEU A 155 -20.45 -4.88 15.03
CA LEU A 155 -21.18 -3.76 15.58
C LEU A 155 -21.58 -2.79 14.45
N ASP A 156 -22.87 -2.51 14.33
CA ASP A 156 -23.41 -1.54 13.38
C ASP A 156 -23.29 -0.12 13.93
N THR A 157 -22.10 0.44 13.75
CA THR A 157 -21.78 1.82 14.17
C THR A 157 -22.61 2.86 13.43
N ALA A 158 -23.13 2.57 12.22
CA ALA A 158 -23.93 3.51 11.45
C ALA A 158 -25.32 3.68 12.06
N THR A 159 -25.99 2.56 12.36
CA THR A 159 -27.30 2.57 13.03
C THR A 159 -27.19 3.12 14.46
N LEU A 160 -26.11 2.76 15.20
CA LEU A 160 -25.84 3.34 16.52
C LEU A 160 -25.71 4.88 16.46
N LYS A 161 -25.00 5.40 15.46
CA LYS A 161 -24.84 6.85 15.26
C LYS A 161 -26.17 7.53 14.92
N ALA A 162 -27.00 6.90 14.10
CA ALA A 162 -28.29 7.45 13.70
C ALA A 162 -29.30 7.49 14.86
N GLU A 163 -29.39 6.42 15.66
CA GLU A 163 -30.35 6.33 16.76
C GLU A 163 -29.86 6.98 18.06
N ARG A 164 -28.55 6.96 18.32
CA ARG A 164 -27.94 7.42 19.58
C ARG A 164 -26.64 8.21 19.33
N PRO A 165 -26.73 9.38 18.69
CA PRO A 165 -25.55 10.18 18.35
C PRO A 165 -24.72 10.59 19.57
N ASP A 166 -25.36 10.83 20.72
CA ASP A 166 -24.68 11.23 21.96
C ASP A 166 -23.77 10.11 22.50
N LEU A 167 -24.25 8.87 22.48
CA LEU A 167 -23.44 7.72 22.87
C LEU A 167 -22.32 7.48 21.85
N HIS A 168 -22.63 7.60 20.56
CA HIS A 168 -21.61 7.44 19.53
C HIS A 168 -20.44 8.43 19.73
N THR A 169 -20.76 9.69 20.01
CA THR A 169 -19.77 10.77 20.18
C THR A 169 -18.88 10.55 21.41
N ARG A 170 -19.41 9.99 22.50
CA ARG A 170 -18.64 9.70 23.73
C ARG A 170 -17.53 8.67 23.55
N PHE A 171 -17.67 7.77 22.57
CA PHE A 171 -16.69 6.73 22.27
C PHE A 171 -15.92 7.03 20.97
N LEU A 172 -15.97 8.27 20.47
CA LEU A 172 -15.06 8.70 19.42
C LEU A 172 -13.69 8.97 20.01
N GLN A 173 -12.68 8.28 19.47
CA GLN A 173 -11.28 8.58 19.71
C GLN A 173 -10.76 9.42 18.57
N GLU A 174 -10.09 10.51 18.93
CA GLU A 174 -9.32 11.30 18.00
C GLU A 174 -7.98 10.60 17.75
N GLY A 175 -7.76 10.14 16.52
CA GLY A 175 -6.46 9.63 16.10
C GLY A 175 -5.45 10.77 15.94
N LEU A 176 -4.18 10.43 15.73
CA LEU A 176 -3.17 11.46 15.45
C LEU A 176 -3.31 11.98 14.01
N GLY A 177 -3.15 13.29 13.84
CA GLY A 177 -2.92 13.87 12.51
C GLY A 177 -1.66 13.27 11.90
N THR A 178 -1.67 13.02 10.60
CA THR A 178 -0.56 12.35 9.91
C THR A 178 -0.03 13.23 8.78
N ARG A 179 1.29 13.46 8.74
CA ARG A 179 1.99 14.03 7.57
C ARG A 179 2.02 12.95 6.49
N ALA A 180 1.39 13.21 5.36
CA ALA A 180 1.48 12.38 4.17
C ALA A 180 2.42 13.04 3.18
N VAL A 181 3.42 12.29 2.74
CA VAL A 181 4.36 12.70 1.70
C VAL A 181 4.05 11.94 0.43
N SER A 182 4.11 12.61 -0.71
CA SER A 182 3.99 11.98 -2.02
C SER A 182 4.97 12.57 -3.01
N VAL A 183 5.72 11.71 -3.70
CA VAL A 183 6.59 12.11 -4.81
C VAL A 183 5.78 12.26 -6.10
N ASN A 184 5.96 13.38 -6.79
CA ASN A 184 5.22 13.71 -8.00
C ASN A 184 5.60 12.79 -9.16
N ARG A 185 4.61 12.17 -9.80
CA ARG A 185 4.84 11.19 -10.89
C ARG A 185 4.78 11.79 -12.29
N HIS A 186 4.33 13.04 -12.41
CA HIS A 186 3.92 13.63 -13.69
C HIS A 186 4.50 15.04 -13.91
N LEU A 187 5.80 15.21 -13.68
CA LEU A 187 6.48 16.49 -13.91
C LEU A 187 6.85 16.77 -15.38
N GLY A 188 6.26 16.04 -16.33
CA GLY A 188 6.46 16.29 -17.77
C GLY A 188 7.85 15.93 -18.30
N TYR A 189 8.66 15.19 -17.55
CA TYR A 189 9.91 14.62 -18.06
C TYR A 189 9.61 13.73 -19.27
N ARG A 190 10.20 14.05 -20.44
CA ARG A 190 10.32 13.06 -21.51
C ARG A 190 11.34 12.03 -21.04
N LEU A 191 10.93 10.77 -20.95
CA LEU A 191 11.87 9.67 -20.77
C LEU A 191 12.91 9.71 -21.91
N PRO A 192 14.20 9.43 -21.65
CA PRO A 192 15.19 9.36 -22.71
C PRO A 192 14.75 8.31 -23.76
N GLU A 193 14.93 8.64 -25.03
CA GLU A 193 14.64 7.69 -26.12
C GLU A 193 15.49 6.44 -25.92
N SER A 194 14.83 5.28 -25.79
CA SER A 194 15.51 3.98 -25.74
C SER A 194 16.32 3.83 -27.02
N SER A 195 17.65 3.86 -26.91
CA SER A 195 18.54 3.56 -28.02
C SER A 195 18.38 2.08 -28.37
N HIS A 196 17.69 1.82 -29.48
CA HIS A 196 17.58 0.49 -30.10
C HIS A 196 18.85 0.12 -30.85
#